data_AF-A0A358BB72-F1
#
_entry.id   AF-A0A358BB72-F1
#
_cell.length_a   1.000
_cell.length_b   1.000
_cell.length_c   1.000
_cell.angle_alpha   90.00
_cell.angle_beta   90.00
_cell.angle_gamma   90.00
#
_symmetry.space_group_name_H-M   'P 1'
#
loop_
_entity.id
_entity.type
_entity.pdbx_description
1 polymer ?
#
loop_
_entity_poly.entity_id
_entity_poly.type
_entity_poly.pdbx_seq_one_letter_code
_entity_poly.pdbx_strand_id
1 'polypeptide(L)'
;MELRVDVQLQPTVVEEDLKALHARLEHSGLLEHGTAIIKTHAPHLIFRHREADGEHYVYVEDTAQGVLAGYTVFNRLVEVNRQLDRFVRAPHSKYATAYQRRGIATAVYEWALAQGFCLISGARLSPGANALWQSLANRHRLEHVDIRNKRIHCLGAQIDRQTEESLQTRMLLLGEGWDVDTWTSTAARSGP
;
A
#
# COMPACT_ATOMS: atom_id res chain seq x y z
N MET A 1 -4.60 -25.78 -15.73
CA MET A 1 -4.93 -24.45 -16.32
C MET A 1 -5.72 -23.71 -15.25
N GLU A 2 -5.04 -23.03 -14.33
CA GLU A 2 -5.71 -22.31 -13.24
C GLU A 2 -6.16 -20.93 -13.70
N LEU A 3 -7.45 -20.65 -13.54
CA LEU A 3 -8.08 -19.38 -13.83
C LEU A 3 -7.53 -18.28 -12.90
N ARG A 4 -6.62 -17.47 -13.46
CA ARG A 4 -6.09 -16.25 -12.86
C ARG A 4 -7.16 -15.16 -12.94
N VAL A 5 -8.00 -15.05 -11.92
CA VAL A 5 -8.88 -13.88 -11.77
C VAL A 5 -8.01 -12.71 -11.33
N ASP A 6 -7.57 -11.91 -12.30
CA ASP A 6 -6.94 -10.62 -12.05
C ASP A 6 -7.92 -9.75 -11.24
N VAL A 7 -7.41 -9.15 -10.15
CA VAL A 7 -8.15 -8.12 -9.41
C VAL A 7 -8.10 -6.82 -10.22
N GLN A 8 -8.79 -6.81 -11.35
CA GLN A 8 -9.02 -5.61 -12.15
C GLN A 8 -10.46 -5.17 -11.91
N LEU A 9 -10.61 -4.12 -11.08
CA LEU A 9 -11.88 -3.42 -10.96
C LEU A 9 -12.15 -2.67 -12.26
N GLN A 10 -13.41 -2.66 -12.70
CA GLN A 10 -13.80 -1.87 -13.86
C GLN A 10 -13.54 -0.37 -13.57
N PRO A 11 -12.96 0.38 -14.53
CA PRO A 11 -12.67 1.80 -14.33
C PRO A 11 -13.87 2.64 -13.87
N THR A 12 -15.05 2.37 -14.42
CA THR A 12 -16.31 3.04 -14.06
C THR A 12 -16.67 2.86 -12.58
N VAL A 13 -16.52 1.64 -12.05
CA VAL A 13 -16.75 1.33 -10.64
C VAL A 13 -15.78 2.11 -9.75
N VAL A 14 -14.51 2.20 -10.14
CA VAL A 14 -13.51 2.98 -9.38
C VAL A 14 -13.88 4.48 -9.39
N GLU A 15 -14.32 5.02 -10.51
CA GLU A 15 -14.71 6.42 -10.62
C GLU A 15 -15.96 6.74 -9.79
N GLU A 16 -16.98 5.88 -9.79
CA GLU A 16 -18.17 6.02 -8.95
C GLU A 16 -17.85 5.91 -7.46
N ASP A 17 -17.03 4.93 -7.07
CA ASP A 17 -16.51 4.77 -5.70
C ASP A 17 -15.81 6.05 -5.23
N LEU A 18 -14.96 6.64 -6.08
CA LEU A 18 -14.20 7.85 -5.74
C LEU A 18 -15.11 9.08 -5.62
N LYS A 19 -16.13 9.23 -6.48
CA LYS A 19 -17.11 10.31 -6.36
C LYS A 19 -17.92 10.20 -5.07
N ALA A 20 -18.42 9.01 -4.75
CA ALA A 20 -19.18 8.78 -3.54
C ALA A 20 -18.31 9.01 -2.28
N LEU A 21 -17.06 8.57 -2.31
CA LEU A 21 -16.10 8.82 -1.24
C LEU A 21 -15.80 10.31 -1.09
N HIS A 22 -15.57 11.04 -2.19
CA HIS A 22 -15.29 12.47 -2.17
C HIS A 22 -16.42 13.25 -1.48
N ALA A 23 -17.67 13.04 -1.92
CA ALA A 23 -18.84 13.71 -1.34
C ALA A 23 -18.98 13.45 0.18
N ARG A 24 -18.66 12.22 0.63
CA ARG A 24 -18.68 11.88 2.06
C ARG A 24 -17.55 12.56 2.84
N LEU A 25 -16.36 12.68 2.25
CA LEU A 25 -15.21 13.34 2.89
C LEU A 25 -15.42 14.86 2.97
N GLU A 26 -16.01 15.47 1.93
CA GLU A 26 -16.44 16.87 1.95
C GLU A 26 -17.50 17.11 3.02
N HIS A 27 -18.58 16.31 3.03
CA HIS A 27 -19.68 16.47 3.99
C HIS A 27 -19.23 16.34 5.45
N SER A 28 -18.21 15.52 5.71
CA SER A 28 -17.64 15.35 7.06
C SER A 28 -16.60 16.41 7.44
N GLY A 29 -16.25 17.34 6.55
CA GLY A 29 -15.19 18.33 6.77
C GLY A 29 -13.77 17.73 6.82
N LEU A 30 -13.63 16.45 6.46
CA LEU A 30 -12.37 15.74 6.66
C LEU A 30 -11.28 16.20 5.69
N LEU A 31 -11.68 16.67 4.51
CA LEU A 31 -10.76 17.30 3.57
C LEU A 31 -10.25 18.64 4.12
N GLU A 32 -11.04 19.39 4.89
CA GLU A 32 -10.64 20.71 5.40
C GLU A 32 -9.60 20.61 6.52
N HIS A 33 -9.70 19.58 7.37
CA HIS A 33 -8.81 19.39 8.52
C HIS A 33 -7.60 18.48 8.25
N GLY A 34 -7.52 17.87 7.06
CA GLY A 34 -6.41 16.99 6.69
C GLY A 34 -5.11 17.76 6.44
N THR A 35 -4.01 17.28 7.03
CA THR A 35 -2.68 17.86 6.78
C THR A 35 -2.11 17.37 5.45
N ALA A 36 -1.59 18.29 4.65
CA ALA A 36 -0.84 17.95 3.44
C ALA A 36 0.51 17.33 3.82
N ILE A 37 0.70 16.05 3.54
CA ILE A 37 1.86 15.27 4.03
C ILE A 37 2.94 15.00 2.97
N ILE A 38 2.61 15.09 1.68
CA ILE A 38 3.52 14.74 0.58
C ILE A 38 3.67 15.96 -0.33
N LYS A 39 4.92 16.39 -0.52
CA LYS A 39 5.27 17.40 -1.51
C LYS A 39 5.47 16.73 -2.86
N THR A 40 4.81 17.21 -3.89
CA THR A 40 4.97 16.70 -5.26
C THR A 40 5.21 17.83 -6.25
N HIS A 41 5.66 17.47 -7.46
CA HIS A 41 5.78 18.41 -8.58
C HIS A 41 4.42 18.82 -9.19
N ALA A 42 3.31 18.25 -8.72
CA ALA A 42 1.96 18.59 -9.12
C ALA A 42 1.27 19.38 -7.99
N PRO A 43 1.40 20.72 -7.94
CA PRO A 43 0.92 21.52 -6.80
C PRO A 43 -0.62 21.52 -6.64
N HIS A 44 -1.37 21.12 -7.66
CA HIS A 44 -2.82 20.94 -7.60
C HIS A 44 -3.23 19.63 -6.92
N LEU A 45 -2.29 18.70 -6.70
CA LEU A 45 -2.55 17.46 -5.98
C LEU A 45 -2.21 17.63 -4.50
N ILE A 46 -3.23 17.55 -3.65
CA ILE A 46 -3.08 17.59 -2.20
C ILE A 46 -3.24 16.19 -1.62
N PHE A 47 -2.24 15.76 -0.85
CA PHE A 47 -2.19 14.46 -0.19
C PHE A 47 -2.56 14.62 1.27
N ARG A 48 -3.78 14.21 1.65
CA ARG A 48 -4.31 14.35 3.01
C ARG A 48 -4.20 13.04 3.76
N HIS A 49 -3.51 13.07 4.89
CA HIS A 49 -3.40 11.91 5.78
C HIS A 49 -4.45 11.94 6.88
N ARG A 50 -5.02 10.77 7.16
CA ARG A 50 -5.90 10.51 8.31
C ARG A 50 -5.52 9.17 8.92
N GLU A 51 -5.49 9.10 10.24
CA GLU A 51 -5.50 7.84 10.97
C GLU A 51 -6.90 7.57 11.53
N ALA A 52 -7.40 6.35 11.34
CA ALA A 52 -8.68 5.89 11.90
C ALA A 52 -8.62 4.38 12.14
N ASP A 53 -9.08 3.93 13.31
CA ASP A 53 -9.12 2.50 13.69
C ASP A 53 -7.79 1.75 13.53
N GLY A 54 -6.67 2.47 13.70
CA GLY A 54 -5.30 1.96 13.55
C GLY A 54 -4.84 1.77 12.10
N GLU A 55 -5.60 2.26 11.12
CA GLU A 55 -5.24 2.30 9.71
C GLU A 55 -4.87 3.72 9.28
N HIS A 56 -4.00 3.82 8.27
CA HIS A 56 -3.59 5.11 7.71
C HIS A 56 -4.22 5.28 6.33
N TYR A 57 -4.93 6.39 6.14
CA TYR A 57 -5.58 6.76 4.90
C TYR A 57 -4.84 7.93 4.30
N VAL A 58 -4.50 7.84 3.03
CA VAL A 58 -3.97 8.94 2.22
C VAL A 58 -4.94 9.20 1.08
N TYR A 59 -5.63 10.33 1.15
CA TYR A 59 -6.53 10.80 0.11
C TYR A 59 -5.79 11.78 -0.80
N VAL A 60 -5.99 11.65 -2.12
CA VAL A 60 -5.36 12.53 -3.11
C VAL A 60 -6.45 13.35 -3.79
N GLU A 61 -6.48 14.64 -3.47
CA GLU A 61 -7.42 15.61 -4.01
C GLU A 61 -6.76 16.36 -5.18
N ASP A 62 -7.44 16.47 -6.32
CA ASP A 62 -7.11 17.44 -7.36
C ASP A 62 -7.95 18.70 -7.12
N THR A 63 -7.33 19.71 -6.51
CA THR A 63 -8.02 20.96 -6.17
C THR A 63 -8.30 21.84 -7.39
N ALA A 64 -7.61 21.61 -8.51
CA ALA A 64 -7.91 22.34 -9.75
C ALA A 64 -9.19 21.83 -10.41
N GLN A 65 -9.50 20.54 -10.21
CA GLN A 65 -10.72 19.91 -10.74
C GLN A 65 -11.82 19.74 -9.69
N GLY A 66 -11.51 19.91 -8.40
CA GLY A 66 -12.46 19.69 -7.30
C GLY A 66 -12.90 18.23 -7.18
N VAL A 67 -11.96 17.29 -7.36
CA VAL A 67 -12.26 15.84 -7.35
C VAL A 67 -11.25 15.05 -6.53
N LEU A 68 -11.66 13.87 -6.07
CA LEU A 68 -10.75 12.88 -5.51
C LEU A 68 -10.06 12.10 -6.65
N ALA A 69 -8.77 12.33 -6.85
CA ALA A 69 -7.93 11.62 -7.82
C ALA A 69 -7.74 10.14 -7.44
N GLY A 70 -7.73 9.85 -6.14
CA GLY A 70 -7.61 8.50 -5.61
C GLY A 70 -7.35 8.46 -4.11
N TYR A 71 -7.11 7.26 -3.61
CA TYR A 71 -6.67 7.05 -2.23
C TYR A 71 -5.81 5.79 -2.11
N THR A 72 -5.03 5.75 -1.02
CA THR A 72 -4.38 4.54 -0.51
C THR A 72 -4.75 4.39 0.95
N VAL A 73 -5.20 3.21 1.35
CA VAL A 73 -5.30 2.82 2.75
C VAL A 73 -4.20 1.83 3.08
N PHE A 74 -3.54 2.04 4.22
CA PHE A 74 -2.51 1.17 4.77
C PHE A 74 -3.15 0.36 5.90
N ASN A 75 -3.60 -0.84 5.56
CA ASN A 75 -4.34 -1.70 6.48
C ASN A 75 -3.40 -2.46 7.42
N ARG A 76 -3.91 -2.82 8.60
CA ARG A 76 -3.31 -3.86 9.43
C ARG A 76 -3.55 -5.23 8.79
N LEU A 77 -2.65 -6.17 9.01
CA LEU A 77 -2.79 -7.53 8.48
C LEU A 77 -3.43 -8.42 9.53
N VAL A 78 -4.66 -8.85 9.27
CA VAL A 78 -5.36 -9.79 10.17
C VAL A 78 -4.69 -11.16 10.17
N GLU A 79 -3.93 -11.49 9.13
CA GLU A 79 -3.22 -12.75 8.94
C GLU A 79 -1.89 -12.84 9.69
N VAL A 80 -1.43 -11.76 10.34
CA VAL A 80 -0.18 -11.75 11.13
C VAL A 80 -0.44 -11.36 12.58
N ASN A 81 0.55 -11.55 13.44
CA ASN A 81 0.46 -11.13 14.84
C ASN A 81 0.32 -9.61 14.96
N ARG A 82 -0.63 -9.15 15.80
CA ARG A 82 -0.90 -7.74 16.07
C ARG A 82 0.31 -6.95 16.60
N GLN A 83 1.32 -7.60 17.17
CA GLN A 83 2.57 -6.93 17.54
C GLN A 83 3.32 -6.33 16.35
N LEU A 84 3.04 -6.79 15.13
CA LEU A 84 3.56 -6.25 13.88
C LEU A 84 2.70 -5.10 13.34
N ASP A 85 1.49 -4.87 13.87
CA ASP A 85 0.60 -3.77 13.49
C ASP A 85 1.18 -2.38 13.79
N ARG A 86 2.37 -2.26 14.36
CA ARG A 86 3.07 -0.97 14.52
C ARG A 86 4.02 -0.66 13.37
N PHE A 87 4.42 -1.67 12.59
CA PHE A 87 5.43 -1.53 11.54
C PHE A 87 4.94 -2.02 10.18
N VAL A 88 4.04 -3.02 10.15
CA VAL A 88 3.62 -3.66 8.91
C VAL A 88 2.29 -3.12 8.44
N ARG A 89 2.22 -2.78 7.17
CA ARG A 89 1.00 -2.31 6.52
C ARG A 89 0.78 -2.98 5.18
N ALA A 90 -0.46 -3.37 4.90
CA ALA A 90 -0.89 -3.81 3.57
C ALA A 90 -1.52 -2.61 2.84
N PRO A 91 -0.85 -2.02 1.83
CA PRO A 91 -1.41 -0.90 1.11
C PRO A 91 -2.45 -1.37 0.08
N HIS A 92 -3.63 -0.75 0.10
CA HIS A 92 -4.68 -0.94 -0.88
C HIS A 92 -5.02 0.40 -1.53
N SER A 93 -4.82 0.49 -2.84
CA SER A 93 -4.89 1.75 -3.57
C SER A 93 -5.91 1.73 -4.68
N LYS A 94 -6.67 2.82 -4.83
CA LYS A 94 -7.57 3.05 -5.96
C LYS A 94 -7.33 4.45 -6.52
N TYR A 95 -7.10 4.54 -7.82
CA TYR A 95 -6.89 5.80 -8.53
C TYR A 95 -7.76 5.84 -9.78
N ALA A 96 -8.42 6.98 -10.02
CA ALA A 96 -9.19 7.20 -11.24
C ALA A 96 -8.27 7.12 -12.46
N THR A 97 -8.80 6.65 -13.59
CA THR A 97 -8.04 6.35 -14.81
C THR A 97 -7.15 7.50 -15.25
N ALA A 98 -7.70 8.72 -15.21
CA ALA A 98 -6.98 9.93 -15.60
C ALA A 98 -5.71 10.18 -14.77
N TYR A 99 -5.64 9.68 -13.54
CA TYR A 99 -4.56 9.90 -12.57
C TYR A 99 -3.59 8.73 -12.44
N GLN A 100 -3.85 7.60 -13.12
CA GLN A 100 -2.95 6.46 -13.12
C GLN A 100 -1.67 6.76 -13.91
N ARG A 101 -0.58 6.04 -13.57
CA ARG A 101 0.75 6.17 -14.20
C ARG A 101 1.38 7.58 -14.09
N ARG A 102 0.92 8.40 -13.14
CA ARG A 102 1.47 9.74 -12.84
C ARG A 102 2.39 9.78 -11.62
N GLY A 103 2.82 8.63 -11.11
CA GLY A 103 3.68 8.54 -9.92
C GLY A 103 2.98 8.80 -8.58
N ILE A 104 1.67 9.01 -8.56
CA ILE A 104 0.90 9.30 -7.33
C ILE A 104 1.05 8.15 -6.31
N ALA A 105 0.77 6.92 -6.72
CA ALA A 105 0.91 5.75 -5.85
C ALA A 105 2.34 5.57 -5.36
N THR A 106 3.34 5.83 -6.22
CA THR A 106 4.76 5.78 -5.85
C THR A 106 5.06 6.77 -4.73
N ALA A 107 4.64 8.03 -4.87
CA ALA A 107 4.86 9.05 -3.85
C ALA A 107 4.19 8.68 -2.50
N VAL A 108 2.98 8.10 -2.54
CA VAL A 108 2.28 7.65 -1.33
C VAL A 108 2.99 6.49 -0.64
N TYR A 109 3.50 5.52 -1.41
CA TYR A 109 4.24 4.38 -0.87
C TYR A 109 5.60 4.81 -0.32
N GLU A 110 6.32 5.68 -1.05
CA GLU A 110 7.59 6.24 -0.60
C GLU A 110 7.45 7.04 0.69
N TRP A 111 6.38 7.84 0.82
CA TRP A 111 6.08 8.52 2.07
C TRP A 111 5.91 7.53 3.23
N ALA A 112 5.12 6.47 3.05
CA ALA A 112 4.90 5.47 4.10
C ALA A 112 6.20 4.72 4.47
N LEU A 113 7.01 4.37 3.47
CA LEU A 113 8.32 3.74 3.68
C LEU A 113 9.26 4.69 4.44
N ALA A 114 9.28 5.98 4.12
CA ALA A 114 10.05 7.00 4.84
C ALA A 114 9.57 7.24 6.28
N GLN A 115 8.30 6.95 6.59
CA GLN A 115 7.82 6.91 7.98
C GLN A 115 8.27 5.66 8.75
N GLY A 116 9.00 4.73 8.12
CA GLY A 116 9.47 3.49 8.73
C GLY A 116 8.47 2.34 8.67
N PHE A 117 7.37 2.46 7.92
CA PHE A 117 6.48 1.33 7.69
C PHE A 117 7.09 0.33 6.71
N CYS A 118 7.05 -0.95 7.05
CA CYS A 118 7.27 -2.04 6.11
C CYS A 118 5.96 -2.34 5.37
N LEU A 119 5.98 -2.29 4.05
CA LEU A 119 4.80 -2.54 3.22
C LEU A 119 4.80 -4.00 2.77
N ILE A 120 3.67 -4.68 2.93
CA ILE A 120 3.51 -6.07 2.48
C ILE A 120 2.39 -6.19 1.46
N SER A 121 2.63 -6.96 0.40
CA SER A 121 1.68 -7.08 -0.70
C SER A 121 0.44 -7.87 -0.30
N GLY A 122 -0.60 -7.84 -1.14
CA GLY A 122 -1.68 -8.82 -1.09
C GLY A 122 -1.24 -10.16 -1.68
N ALA A 123 -2.10 -11.18 -1.55
CA ALA A 123 -1.89 -12.52 -2.12
C ALA A 123 -1.91 -12.53 -3.65
N ARG A 124 -2.60 -11.55 -4.22
CA ARG A 124 -2.74 -11.36 -5.66
C ARG A 124 -2.54 -9.88 -5.93
N LEU A 125 -1.73 -9.58 -6.93
CA LEU A 125 -1.49 -8.23 -7.40
C LEU A 125 -2.02 -8.12 -8.82
N SER A 126 -2.67 -6.99 -9.13
CA SER A 126 -2.91 -6.63 -10.53
C SER A 126 -1.56 -6.38 -11.23
N PRO A 127 -1.51 -6.44 -12.58
CA PRO A 127 -0.29 -6.11 -13.32
C PRO A 127 0.27 -4.73 -12.98
N GLY A 128 -0.62 -3.74 -12.80
CA GLY A 128 -0.24 -2.38 -12.40
C GLY A 128 0.33 -2.31 -10.98
N ALA A 129 -0.25 -3.06 -10.03
CA ALA A 129 0.29 -3.18 -8.68
C ALA A 129 1.67 -3.85 -8.72
N ASN A 130 1.82 -4.99 -9.40
CA ASN A 130 3.12 -5.65 -9.51
C ASN A 130 4.19 -4.71 -10.09
N ALA A 131 3.89 -3.99 -11.17
CA ALA A 131 4.80 -3.01 -11.76
C ALA A 131 5.20 -1.88 -10.78
N LEU A 132 4.27 -1.38 -9.96
CA LEU A 132 4.57 -0.41 -8.91
C LEU A 132 5.56 -0.98 -7.89
N TRP A 133 5.30 -2.18 -7.39
CA TRP A 133 6.17 -2.82 -6.40
C TRP A 133 7.57 -3.09 -6.95
N GLN A 134 7.69 -3.59 -8.17
CA GLN A 134 8.98 -3.80 -8.83
C GLN A 134 9.72 -2.47 -9.05
N SER A 135 8.99 -1.40 -9.37
CA SER A 135 9.59 -0.06 -9.48
C SER A 135 10.15 0.45 -8.15
N LEU A 136 9.42 0.23 -7.04
CA LEU A 136 9.86 0.58 -5.69
C LEU A 136 11.05 -0.27 -5.24
N ALA A 137 11.12 -1.54 -5.64
CA ALA A 137 12.23 -2.44 -5.31
C ALA A 137 13.60 -1.97 -5.85
N ASN A 138 13.61 -1.07 -6.84
CA ASN A 138 14.85 -0.45 -7.32
C ASN A 138 15.46 0.56 -6.32
N ARG A 139 14.67 1.06 -5.36
CA ARG A 139 15.08 2.07 -4.37
C ARG A 139 14.93 1.61 -2.93
N HIS A 140 14.14 0.59 -2.69
CA HIS A 140 13.86 0.04 -1.37
C HIS A 140 14.17 -1.45 -1.35
N ARG A 141 14.64 -1.97 -0.21
CA ARG A 141 14.91 -3.39 -0.05
C ARG A 141 13.60 -4.17 -0.13
N LEU A 142 13.50 -5.03 -1.15
CA LEU A 142 12.40 -5.98 -1.32
C LEU A 142 12.85 -7.37 -0.86
N GLU A 143 12.03 -8.00 -0.03
CA GLU A 143 12.13 -9.40 0.37
C GLU A 143 10.88 -10.16 -0.06
N HIS A 144 11.04 -11.42 -0.43
CA HIS A 144 9.91 -12.33 -0.50
C HIS A 144 9.71 -12.94 0.89
N VAL A 145 8.44 -13.02 1.28
CA VAL A 145 8.06 -13.56 2.58
C VAL A 145 6.89 -14.52 2.43
N ASP A 146 6.79 -15.44 3.37
CA ASP A 146 5.68 -16.37 3.49
C ASP A 146 4.88 -16.07 4.77
N ILE A 147 3.56 -15.97 4.65
CA ILE A 147 2.69 -15.76 5.82
C ILE A 147 2.04 -17.08 6.21
N ARG A 148 2.45 -17.62 7.36
CA ARG A 148 1.90 -18.86 7.93
C ARG A 148 1.81 -18.76 9.43
N ASN A 149 0.79 -19.38 10.03
CA ASN A 149 0.63 -19.46 11.49
C ASN A 149 0.74 -18.10 12.21
N LYS A 150 0.14 -17.05 11.63
CA LYS A 150 0.22 -15.66 12.13
C LYS A 150 1.63 -15.04 12.16
N ARG A 151 2.58 -15.60 11.41
CA ARG A 151 3.98 -15.17 11.36
C ARG A 151 4.41 -14.87 9.94
N ILE A 152 5.37 -13.97 9.82
CA ILE A 152 6.05 -13.65 8.56
C ILE A 152 7.38 -14.39 8.57
N HIS A 153 7.61 -15.20 7.54
CA HIS A 153 8.84 -15.96 7.34
C HIS A 153 9.59 -15.37 6.15
N CYS A 154 10.83 -14.94 6.35
CA CYS A 154 11.65 -14.42 5.26
C CYS A 154 12.08 -15.57 4.34
N LEU A 155 11.83 -15.42 3.04
CA LEU A 155 12.29 -16.35 2.00
C LEU A 155 13.55 -15.82 1.29
N GLY A 156 13.76 -14.50 1.33
CA GLY A 156 14.91 -13.84 0.72
C GLY A 156 14.52 -13.00 -0.50
N ALA A 157 15.50 -12.27 -1.04
CA ALA A 157 15.30 -11.38 -2.18
C ALA A 157 15.01 -12.13 -3.49
N GLN A 158 15.50 -13.37 -3.61
CA GLN A 158 15.31 -14.22 -4.78
C GLN A 158 14.68 -15.55 -4.37
N ILE A 159 13.64 -15.95 -5.08
CA ILE A 159 12.94 -17.21 -4.89
C ILE A 159 12.70 -17.86 -6.26
N ASP A 160 12.44 -19.16 -6.26
CA ASP A 160 12.05 -19.84 -7.49
C ASP A 160 10.60 -19.47 -7.90
N ARG A 161 10.28 -19.69 -9.17
CA ARG A 161 8.98 -19.34 -9.74
C ARG A 161 7.80 -20.03 -9.07
N GLN A 162 7.97 -21.28 -8.64
CA GLN A 162 6.88 -22.03 -8.00
C GLN A 162 6.56 -21.43 -6.63
N THR A 163 7.59 -21.03 -5.88
CA THR A 163 7.43 -20.29 -4.63
C THR A 163 6.82 -18.92 -4.88
N GLU A 164 7.22 -18.20 -5.93
CA GLU A 164 6.67 -16.87 -6.27
C GLU A 164 5.18 -16.93 -6.62
N GLU A 165 4.74 -17.97 -7.31
CA GLU A 165 3.34 -18.18 -7.72
C GLU A 165 2.44 -18.69 -6.56
N SER A 166 3.01 -19.00 -5.38
CA SER A 166 2.25 -19.47 -4.22
C SER A 166 1.37 -18.38 -3.58
N LEU A 167 0.12 -18.74 -3.25
CA LEU A 167 -0.82 -17.85 -2.56
C LEU A 167 -0.41 -17.47 -1.13
N GLN A 168 0.64 -18.05 -0.57
CA GLN A 168 1.17 -17.68 0.76
C GLN A 168 2.35 -16.70 0.65
N THR A 169 2.99 -16.65 -0.52
CA THR A 169 4.09 -15.74 -0.81
C THR A 169 3.58 -14.32 -0.98
N ARG A 170 4.27 -13.38 -0.34
CA ARG A 170 4.08 -11.93 -0.46
C ARG A 170 5.41 -11.29 -0.76
N MET A 171 5.35 -10.08 -1.28
CA MET A 171 6.49 -9.19 -1.28
C MET A 171 6.43 -8.28 -0.06
N LEU A 172 7.59 -7.96 0.49
CA LEU A 172 7.78 -7.05 1.61
C LEU A 172 8.80 -5.99 1.21
N LEU A 173 8.39 -4.72 1.20
CA LEU A 173 9.29 -3.58 1.10
C LEU A 173 9.62 -3.11 2.51
N LEU A 174 10.91 -3.02 2.84
CA LEU A 174 11.35 -2.53 4.14
C LEU A 174 11.30 -0.99 4.18
N GLY A 175 10.70 -0.48 5.26
CA GLY A 175 10.69 0.94 5.54
C GLY A 175 12.07 1.46 5.97
N GLU A 176 12.24 2.77 5.96
CA GLU A 176 13.44 3.43 6.45
C GLU A 176 13.72 3.04 7.92
N GLY A 177 14.99 2.81 8.23
CA GLY A 177 15.43 2.32 9.54
C GLY A 177 15.34 0.80 9.74
N TRP A 178 14.83 0.04 8.76
CA TRP A 178 14.84 -1.42 8.79
C TRP A 178 15.91 -2.01 7.87
N ASP A 179 16.66 -2.98 8.41
CA ASP A 179 17.45 -3.92 7.64
C ASP A 179 16.86 -5.35 7.77
N VAL A 180 17.35 -6.27 6.94
CA VAL A 180 16.83 -7.64 6.86
C VAL A 180 17.02 -8.41 8.18
N ASP A 181 18.13 -8.22 8.87
CA ASP A 181 18.47 -8.96 10.09
C ASP A 181 17.62 -8.49 11.27
N THR A 182 17.48 -7.18 11.43
CA THR A 182 16.64 -6.52 12.44
C THR A 182 15.17 -6.85 12.19
N TRP A 183 14.75 -6.85 10.93
CA TRP A 183 13.40 -7.27 10.51
C TRP A 183 13.15 -8.75 10.85
N THR A 184 14.02 -9.65 10.42
CA THR A 184 13.87 -11.11 10.62
C THR A 184 13.84 -11.46 12.11
N SER A 185 14.70 -10.82 12.90
CA SER A 185 14.72 -10.95 14.36
C SER A 185 13.42 -10.47 15.00
N THR A 186 12.86 -9.37 14.50
CA THR A 186 11.59 -8.81 15.01
C THR A 186 10.39 -9.67 14.62
N ALA A 187 10.32 -10.12 13.36
CA ALA A 187 9.31 -11.06 12.90
C ALA A 187 9.39 -12.39 13.66
N ALA A 188 10.61 -12.86 13.97
CA ALA A 188 10.81 -14.08 14.75
C ALA A 188 10.28 -13.97 16.19
N ARG A 189 10.49 -12.83 16.84
CA ARG A 189 10.03 -12.54 18.22
C ARG A 189 8.53 -12.26 18.31
N SER A 190 7.91 -11.81 17.22
CA SER A 190 6.47 -11.48 17.18
C SER A 190 5.57 -12.72 17.05
N GLY A 191 6.00 -13.84 17.63
CA GLY A 191 5.23 -15.07 17.69
C GLY A 191 3.99 -14.98 18.56
N PRO A 192 3.02 -15.89 18.39
CA PRO A 192 1.93 -16.03 19.35
C PRO A 192 2.47 -16.31 20.76
#